data_AF-A0A662VLX3-F1
#
_entry.id   AF-A0A662VLX3-F1
#
_cell.length_a   1.000
_cell.length_b   1.000
_cell.length_c   1.000
_cell.angle_alpha   90.00
_cell.angle_beta   90.00
_cell.angle_gamma   90.00
#
_symmetry.space_group_name_H-M   'P 1'
#
loop_
_entity.id
_entity.type
_entity.pdbx_description
1 polymer ?
#
loop_
_entity_poly.entity_id
_entity_poly.type
_entity_poly.pdbx_seq_one_letter_code
_entity_poly.pdbx_strand_id
1 'polypeptide(L)'
;MCGVAFIAAIGSPTAANTMLQDLRENKVLTDKEVLLASLLNTTVVPVKETFTYHLPVILPALGLYVGIVYIGTLWLGTLVLLLFVIVCGKILLRDRNVDIDAGGVSVEEVVFEKSIRNATKKSLKRFGRIGFTFLSVTFVVFILMNLGLIERIEEYVTPFAKLLNLPPIVFPPIAAYIASPLVGFSMVGSLIHSGVITKEEAIISLLFGSIFMLPVLYLRLYFPQWISIFGLRLGVLRGLISMILVMLTRIMILLIFLGIA
;
A
#
# COMPACT_ATOMS: atom_id res chain seq x y z
N MET A 1 17.33 15.99 -4.36
CA MET A 1 17.49 14.52 -4.40
C MET A 1 16.16 13.76 -4.21
N CYS A 2 15.45 13.89 -3.08
CA CYS A 2 14.16 13.19 -2.89
C CYS A 2 13.06 13.56 -3.90
N GLY A 3 13.06 14.80 -4.43
CA GLY A 3 12.14 15.22 -5.49
C GLY A 3 12.28 14.44 -6.80
N VAL A 4 13.49 14.01 -7.16
CA VAL A 4 13.73 13.18 -8.36
C VAL A 4 13.15 11.79 -8.16
N ALA A 5 13.33 11.20 -6.98
CA ALA A 5 12.69 9.93 -6.63
C ALA A 5 11.16 10.06 -6.63
N PHE A 6 10.60 11.17 -6.14
CA PHE A 6 9.16 11.41 -6.17
C PHE A 6 8.61 11.51 -7.60
N ILE A 7 9.29 12.22 -8.50
CA ILE A 7 8.91 12.27 -9.92
C ILE A 7 9.00 10.87 -10.53
N ALA A 8 10.06 10.13 -10.24
CA ALA A 8 10.21 8.74 -10.70
C ALA A 8 9.07 7.83 -10.19
N ALA A 9 8.50 8.11 -9.02
CA ALA A 9 7.42 7.33 -8.44
C ALA A 9 6.12 7.39 -9.26
N ILE A 10 5.92 8.46 -10.03
CA ILE A 10 4.78 8.60 -10.94
C ILE A 10 4.83 7.52 -12.04
N GLY A 11 6.02 7.28 -12.60
CA GLY A 11 6.22 6.21 -13.57
C GLY A 11 6.29 4.83 -12.90
N SER A 12 7.17 4.71 -11.90
CA SER A 12 7.43 3.47 -11.19
C SER A 12 7.77 3.71 -9.71
N PRO A 13 6.83 3.42 -8.78
CA PRO A 13 7.08 3.51 -7.34
C PRO A 13 8.24 2.62 -6.89
N THR A 14 8.42 1.44 -7.51
CA THR A 14 9.54 0.56 -7.16
C THR A 14 10.88 1.15 -7.55
N ALA A 15 10.99 1.74 -8.75
CA ALA A 15 12.21 2.41 -9.19
C ALA A 15 12.58 3.57 -8.25
N ALA A 16 11.61 4.42 -7.91
CA ALA A 16 11.79 5.51 -6.96
C ALA A 16 12.35 5.04 -5.62
N ASN A 17 11.85 3.92 -5.10
CA ASN A 17 12.28 3.38 -3.82
C ASN A 17 13.65 2.70 -3.88
N THR A 18 14.01 2.11 -5.02
CA THR A 18 15.39 1.65 -5.25
C THR A 18 16.38 2.81 -5.34
N MET A 19 15.99 3.97 -5.90
CA MET A 19 16.81 5.19 -5.88
C MET A 19 17.03 5.69 -4.46
N LEU A 20 15.98 5.72 -3.63
CA LEU A 20 16.11 6.09 -2.21
C LEU A 20 17.02 5.12 -1.45
N GLN A 21 16.94 3.83 -1.74
CA GLN A 21 17.83 2.83 -1.15
C GLN A 21 19.29 3.02 -1.59
N ASP A 22 19.56 3.39 -2.85
CA ASP A 22 20.91 3.68 -3.32
C ASP A 22 21.50 4.90 -2.61
N LEU A 23 20.73 5.98 -2.47
CA LEU A 23 21.12 7.17 -1.70
C LEU A 23 21.40 6.85 -0.23
N ARG A 24 20.65 5.90 0.36
CA ARG A 24 20.88 5.40 1.71
C ARG A 24 22.17 4.59 1.82
N GLU A 25 22.42 3.68 0.88
CA GLU A 25 23.66 2.88 0.83
C GLU A 25 24.89 3.78 0.69
N ASN A 26 24.78 4.87 -0.06
CA ASN A 26 25.82 5.88 -0.23
C ASN A 26 25.88 6.90 0.93
N LYS A 27 25.12 6.69 2.01
CA LYS A 27 25.04 7.56 3.21
C LYS A 27 24.61 9.01 2.94
N VAL A 28 24.02 9.28 1.78
CA VAL A 28 23.46 10.60 1.43
C VAL A 28 22.16 10.84 2.21
N LEU A 29 21.34 9.81 2.37
CA LEU A 29 20.10 9.86 3.14
C LEU A 29 20.16 8.98 4.38
N THR A 30 19.54 9.47 5.46
CA THR A 30 19.30 8.71 6.69
C THR A 30 18.06 7.82 6.57
N ASP A 31 17.97 6.81 7.44
CA ASP A 31 16.80 5.92 7.51
C ASP A 31 15.48 6.68 7.71
N LYS A 32 15.49 7.79 8.46
CA LYS A 32 14.32 8.65 8.69
C LYS A 32 13.87 9.36 7.41
N GLU A 33 14.80 9.91 6.65
CA GLU A 33 14.51 10.58 5.37
C GLU A 33 14.02 9.59 4.32
N VAL A 34 14.64 8.41 4.24
CA VAL A 34 14.22 7.34 3.33
C VAL A 34 12.82 6.87 3.68
N LEU A 35 12.51 6.69 4.96
CA LEU A 35 11.17 6.33 5.42
C LEU A 35 10.12 7.35 4.95
N LEU A 36 10.33 8.62 5.25
CA LEU A 36 9.38 9.69 4.90
C LEU A 36 9.27 9.91 3.39
N ALA A 37 10.39 9.93 2.67
CA ALA A 37 10.39 10.06 1.21
C ALA A 37 9.71 8.87 0.54
N SER A 38 9.85 7.67 1.11
CA SER A 38 9.21 6.48 0.55
C SER A 38 7.71 6.43 0.83
N LEU A 39 7.26 6.91 1.99
CA LEU A 39 5.83 7.13 2.27
C LEU A 39 5.26 8.20 1.32
N LEU A 40 6.00 9.29 1.07
CA LEU A 40 5.63 10.30 0.07
C LEU A 40 5.46 9.70 -1.33
N ASN A 41 6.39 8.83 -1.76
CA ASN A 41 6.27 8.14 -3.05
C ASN A 41 4.99 7.28 -3.16
N THR A 42 4.39 6.88 -2.03
CA THR A 42 3.15 6.10 -2.03
C THR A 42 1.93 6.98 -2.36
N THR A 43 2.01 8.30 -2.14
CA THR A 43 0.84 9.19 -2.33
C THR A 43 0.47 9.39 -3.79
N VAL A 44 1.38 9.10 -4.72
CA VAL A 44 1.12 9.16 -6.17
C VAL A 44 0.56 7.85 -6.73
N VAL A 45 0.66 6.74 -5.99
CA VAL A 45 0.21 5.40 -6.43
C VAL A 45 -1.29 5.37 -6.75
N PRO A 46 -2.18 5.91 -5.90
CA PRO A 46 -3.62 5.89 -6.15
C PRO A 46 -4.04 6.65 -7.41
N VAL A 47 -3.25 7.63 -7.87
CA VAL A 47 -3.50 8.32 -9.12
C VAL A 47 -3.49 7.29 -10.26
N LYS A 48 -2.40 6.53 -10.37
CA LYS A 48 -2.24 5.49 -11.40
C LYS A 48 -3.25 4.36 -11.21
N GLU A 49 -3.43 3.87 -9.99
CA GLU A 49 -4.38 2.78 -9.69
C GLU A 49 -5.82 3.19 -9.98
N THR A 50 -6.17 4.47 -9.83
CA THR A 50 -7.53 4.94 -10.14
C THR A 50 -7.85 4.75 -11.62
N PHE A 51 -6.93 5.14 -12.50
CA PHE A 51 -7.14 4.98 -13.94
C PHE A 51 -6.95 3.54 -14.43
N THR A 52 -6.06 2.77 -13.81
CA THR A 52 -5.69 1.43 -14.28
C THR A 52 -6.49 0.29 -13.65
N TYR A 53 -7.03 0.49 -12.44
CA TYR A 53 -7.71 -0.55 -11.67
C TYR A 53 -9.07 -0.07 -11.12
N HIS A 54 -9.16 1.07 -10.45
CA HIS A 54 -10.42 1.47 -9.81
C HIS A 54 -11.54 1.75 -10.80
N LEU A 55 -11.29 2.55 -11.84
CA LEU A 55 -12.29 2.86 -12.86
C LEU A 55 -12.72 1.64 -13.69
N PRO A 56 -11.81 0.79 -14.21
CA PRO A 56 -12.23 -0.35 -15.03
C PRO A 56 -12.74 -1.55 -14.24
N VAL A 57 -12.40 -1.69 -12.95
CA VAL A 57 -12.75 -2.89 -12.15
C VAL A 57 -13.76 -2.58 -11.04
N ILE A 58 -13.48 -1.62 -10.17
CA ILE A 58 -14.33 -1.35 -9.00
C ILE A 58 -15.65 -0.72 -9.43
N LEU A 59 -15.62 0.24 -10.36
CA LEU A 59 -16.81 0.96 -10.77
C LEU A 59 -17.85 0.07 -11.49
N PRO A 60 -17.46 -0.80 -12.43
CA PRO A 60 -18.41 -1.71 -13.06
C PRO A 60 -18.89 -2.81 -12.11
N ALA A 61 -18.02 -3.29 -11.21
CA ALA A 61 -18.38 -4.33 -10.26
C ALA A 61 -19.41 -3.84 -9.23
N LEU A 62 -19.19 -2.67 -8.62
CA LEU A 62 -20.02 -2.17 -7.51
C LEU A 62 -21.12 -1.19 -7.94
N GLY A 63 -21.07 -0.72 -9.19
CA GLY A 63 -21.90 0.37 -9.67
C GLY A 63 -21.35 1.75 -9.31
N LEU A 64 -21.91 2.79 -9.96
CA LEU A 64 -21.38 4.16 -9.92
C LEU A 64 -21.33 4.73 -8.49
N TYR A 65 -22.41 4.60 -7.72
CA TYR A 65 -22.51 5.20 -6.39
C TYR A 65 -21.58 4.53 -5.38
N VAL A 66 -21.72 3.22 -5.19
CA VAL A 66 -20.90 2.45 -4.22
C VAL A 66 -19.42 2.49 -4.62
N GLY A 67 -19.12 2.39 -5.91
CA GLY A 67 -17.76 2.47 -6.43
C GLY A 67 -17.11 3.83 -6.15
N ILE A 68 -17.79 4.96 -6.42
CA ILE A 68 -17.24 6.30 -6.14
C ILE A 68 -17.00 6.50 -4.64
N VAL A 69 -17.95 6.10 -3.79
CA VAL A 69 -17.78 6.21 -2.33
C VAL A 69 -16.56 5.41 -1.89
N TYR A 70 -16.46 4.15 -2.32
CA TYR A 70 -15.34 3.29 -1.97
C TYR A 70 -14.00 3.86 -2.46
N ILE A 71 -13.91 4.30 -3.72
CA ILE A 71 -12.71 4.95 -4.27
C ILE A 71 -12.36 6.21 -3.48
N GLY A 72 -13.35 7.03 -3.13
CA GLY A 72 -13.18 8.21 -2.28
C GLY A 72 -12.51 7.88 -0.95
N THR A 73 -12.87 6.75 -0.33
CA THR A 73 -12.23 6.32 0.93
C THR A 73 -10.74 5.97 0.76
N LEU A 74 -10.34 5.44 -0.40
CA LEU A 74 -8.93 5.16 -0.73
C LEU A 74 -8.14 6.46 -0.88
N TRP A 75 -8.73 7.44 -1.56
CA TRP A 75 -8.14 8.77 -1.72
C TRP A 75 -8.02 9.51 -0.40
N LEU A 76 -9.02 9.43 0.48
CA LEU A 76 -8.94 9.99 1.83
C LEU A 76 -7.81 9.36 2.65
N GLY A 77 -7.65 8.04 2.60
CA GLY A 77 -6.53 7.36 3.26
C GLY A 77 -5.16 7.87 2.78
N THR A 78 -5.06 8.16 1.49
CA THR A 78 -3.85 8.70 0.87
C THR A 78 -3.59 10.14 1.27
N LEU A 79 -4.64 10.95 1.38
CA LEU A 79 -4.56 12.32 1.84
C LEU A 79 -4.09 12.38 3.29
N VAL A 80 -4.62 11.52 4.17
CA VAL A 80 -4.17 11.39 5.56
C VAL A 80 -2.69 10.98 5.62
N LEU A 81 -2.27 10.02 4.79
CA LEU A 81 -0.86 9.63 4.69
C LEU A 81 0.03 10.80 4.24
N LEU A 82 -0.41 11.57 3.25
CA LEU A 82 0.32 12.74 2.76
C LEU A 82 0.47 13.79 3.86
N LEU A 83 -0.61 14.12 4.57
CA LEU A 83 -0.58 15.05 5.69
C LEU A 83 0.38 14.57 6.79
N PHE A 84 0.35 13.28 7.13
CA PHE A 84 1.27 12.69 8.08
C PHE A 84 2.73 12.88 7.66
N VAL A 85 3.06 12.62 6.39
CA VAL A 85 4.43 12.80 5.88
C VAL A 85 4.87 14.26 5.93
N ILE A 86 3.99 15.21 5.59
CA ILE A 86 4.29 16.65 5.64
C ILE A 86 4.57 17.09 7.09
N VAL A 87 3.70 16.71 8.03
CA VAL A 87 3.82 17.07 9.45
C VAL A 87 5.08 16.44 10.06
N CYS A 88 5.26 15.13 9.90
CA CYS A 88 6.43 14.43 10.42
C CYS A 88 7.72 14.89 9.75
N GLY A 89 7.71 15.17 8.44
CA GLY A 89 8.84 15.74 7.74
C GLY A 89 9.26 17.09 8.30
N LYS A 90 8.30 17.99 8.53
CA LYS A 90 8.57 19.31 9.09
C LYS A 90 9.13 19.26 10.52
N ILE A 91 8.67 18.30 11.34
CA ILE A 91 9.13 18.17 12.73
C ILE A 91 10.48 17.45 12.81
N LEU A 92 10.62 16.34 12.09
CA LEU A 92 11.76 15.42 12.23
C LEU A 92 12.99 15.85 11.43
N LEU A 93 12.82 16.66 10.38
CA LEU A 93 13.89 17.13 9.49
C LEU A 93 14.21 18.63 9.66
N ARG A 94 13.69 19.27 10.71
CA ARG A 94 13.77 20.72 10.91
C ARG A 94 15.20 21.27 11.04
N ASP A 95 16.11 20.48 11.59
CA ASP A 95 17.47 20.91 11.94
C ASP A 95 18.54 20.42 10.93
N ARG A 96 18.13 19.90 9.77
CA ARG A 96 19.07 19.55 8.70
C ARG A 96 19.33 20.75 7.81
N ASN A 97 20.49 21.37 7.98
CA ASN A 97 21.14 22.08 6.89
C ASN A 97 21.55 21.02 5.86
N VAL A 98 20.81 20.96 4.76
CA VAL A 98 21.27 20.21 3.59
C VAL A 98 22.42 21.03 3.02
N ASP A 99 23.65 20.56 3.17
CA ASP A 99 24.75 21.02 2.32
C ASP A 99 24.33 20.72 0.88
N ILE A 100 23.91 21.76 0.18
CA ILE A 100 23.51 21.70 -1.23
C ILE A 100 24.74 21.27 -2.09
N ASP A 101 25.94 21.28 -1.52
CA ASP A 101 27.20 20.92 -2.18
C ASP A 101 27.48 19.40 -2.26
N ALA A 102 26.69 18.53 -1.62
CA ALA A 102 26.88 17.07 -1.72
C ALA A 102 26.08 16.41 -2.87
N GLY A 103 25.68 17.18 -3.88
CA GLY A 103 24.71 16.74 -4.87
C GLY A 103 24.91 17.27 -6.29
N GLY A 104 26.11 17.74 -6.63
CA GLY A 104 26.50 17.77 -8.03
C GLY A 104 26.42 16.34 -8.56
N VAL A 105 25.39 16.03 -9.36
CA VAL A 105 25.49 14.90 -10.28
C VAL A 105 26.62 15.30 -11.21
N SER A 106 27.85 14.90 -10.87
CA SER A 106 28.95 14.90 -11.80
C SER A 106 28.51 13.94 -12.90
N VAL A 107 28.00 14.51 -13.98
CA VAL A 107 27.91 13.82 -15.26
C VAL A 107 29.36 13.67 -15.71
N GLU A 108 30.07 12.72 -15.09
CA GLU A 108 31.31 12.22 -15.68
C GLU A 108 30.91 11.64 -17.03
N GLU A 109 31.61 12.04 -18.09
CA GLU A 109 31.54 11.35 -19.38
C GLU A 109 32.04 9.91 -19.18
N VAL A 110 31.13 9.00 -18.85
CA VAL A 110 31.50 7.62 -18.55
C VAL A 110 31.61 6.82 -19.84
N VAL A 111 32.81 6.29 -20.09
CA VAL A 111 33.13 5.35 -21.18
C VAL A 111 32.12 4.18 -21.20
N PHE A 112 31.30 4.16 -22.25
CA PHE A 112 30.06 3.37 -22.39
C PHE A 112 30.24 1.87 -22.12
N GLU A 113 31.34 1.28 -22.58
CA GLU A 113 31.52 -0.19 -22.62
C GLU A 113 31.89 -0.81 -21.25
N LYS A 114 32.83 -0.18 -20.51
CA LYS A 114 33.20 -0.63 -19.15
C LYS A 114 32.14 -0.27 -18.11
N SER A 115 31.42 0.82 -18.33
CA SER A 115 30.32 1.25 -17.45
C SER A 115 29.16 0.26 -17.47
N ILE A 116 28.76 -0.22 -18.67
CA ILE A 116 27.66 -1.19 -18.80
C ILE A 116 27.97 -2.50 -18.08
N ARG A 117 29.20 -3.04 -18.21
CA ARG A 117 29.57 -4.30 -17.55
C ARG A 117 29.59 -4.19 -16.01
N ASN A 118 30.08 -3.08 -15.48
CA ASN A 118 30.10 -2.85 -14.04
C ASN A 118 28.72 -2.51 -13.48
N ALA A 119 27.93 -1.71 -14.21
CA ALA A 119 26.54 -1.40 -13.86
C ALA A 119 25.67 -2.67 -13.88
N THR A 120 25.78 -3.51 -14.90
CA THR A 120 25.03 -4.77 -14.99
C THR A 120 25.40 -5.75 -13.87
N LYS A 121 26.69 -5.93 -13.56
CA LYS A 121 27.11 -6.79 -12.43
C LYS A 121 26.61 -6.27 -11.08
N LYS A 122 26.66 -4.95 -10.87
CA LYS A 122 26.14 -4.31 -9.64
C LYS A 122 24.63 -4.45 -9.54
N SER A 123 23.90 -4.23 -10.64
CA SER A 123 22.45 -4.40 -10.72
C SER A 123 22.02 -5.85 -10.52
N LEU A 124 22.73 -6.83 -11.10
CA LEU A 124 22.40 -8.25 -10.95
C LEU A 124 22.64 -8.74 -9.52
N LYS A 125 23.70 -8.28 -8.86
CA LYS A 125 23.95 -8.58 -7.42
C LYS A 125 22.84 -8.01 -6.54
N ARG A 126 22.40 -6.78 -6.82
CA ARG A 126 21.28 -6.14 -6.11
C ARG A 126 19.97 -6.86 -6.35
N PHE A 127 19.67 -7.19 -7.61
CA PHE A 127 18.50 -7.95 -7.99
C PHE A 127 18.47 -9.32 -7.31
N GLY A 128 19.59 -10.06 -7.27
CA GLY A 128 19.68 -11.34 -6.58
C GLY A 128 19.39 -11.23 -5.07
N ARG A 129 19.93 -10.21 -4.41
CA ARG A 129 19.65 -9.95 -2.98
C ARG A 129 18.18 -9.61 -2.73
N ILE A 130 17.62 -8.70 -3.53
CA ILE A 130 16.22 -8.27 -3.47
C ILE A 130 15.31 -9.49 -3.75
N GLY A 131 15.55 -10.21 -4.83
CA GLY A 131 14.80 -11.40 -5.24
C GLY A 131 14.83 -12.51 -4.20
N PHE A 132 16.01 -12.84 -3.65
CA PHE A 132 16.13 -13.86 -2.61
C PHE A 132 15.38 -13.46 -1.34
N THR A 133 15.49 -12.19 -0.92
CA THR A 133 14.76 -11.68 0.25
C THR A 133 13.26 -11.70 0.01
N PHE A 134 12.82 -11.26 -1.18
CA PHE A 134 11.41 -11.27 -1.57
C PHE A 134 10.84 -12.68 -1.57
N LEU A 135 11.54 -13.64 -2.19
CA LEU A 135 11.14 -15.05 -2.21
C LEU A 135 11.05 -15.62 -0.79
N SER A 136 12.06 -15.36 0.05
CA SER A 136 12.10 -15.88 1.42
C SER A 136 10.96 -15.34 2.28
N VAL A 137 10.76 -14.01 2.27
CA VAL A 137 9.69 -13.37 3.05
C VAL A 137 8.31 -13.81 2.52
N THR A 138 8.14 -13.84 1.21
CA THR A 138 6.88 -14.29 0.58
C THR A 138 6.58 -15.74 0.97
N PHE A 139 7.57 -16.64 0.91
CA PHE A 139 7.40 -18.03 1.30
C PHE A 139 6.93 -18.17 2.75
N VAL A 140 7.54 -17.44 3.69
CA VAL A 140 7.12 -17.42 5.10
C VAL A 140 5.68 -16.93 5.24
N VAL A 141 5.31 -15.85 4.54
CA VAL A 141 3.93 -15.32 4.58
C VAL A 141 2.93 -16.32 4.01
N PHE A 142 3.26 -16.99 2.92
CA PHE A 142 2.40 -18.02 2.33
C PHE A 142 2.21 -19.22 3.25
N ILE A 143 3.27 -19.68 3.93
CA ILE A 143 3.14 -20.70 4.98
C ILE A 143 2.19 -20.20 6.07
N LEU A 144 2.37 -18.97 6.55
CA LEU A 144 1.52 -18.42 7.59
C LEU A 144 0.05 -18.36 7.17
N MET A 145 -0.23 -18.01 5.91
CA MET A 145 -1.59 -18.05 5.35
C MET A 145 -2.14 -19.49 5.30
N ASN A 146 -1.35 -20.46 4.84
CA ASN A 146 -1.74 -21.87 4.78
C ASN A 146 -1.92 -22.54 6.15
N LEU A 147 -1.37 -21.95 7.22
CA LEU A 147 -1.53 -22.42 8.60
C LEU A 147 -2.85 -21.97 9.26
N GLY A 148 -3.80 -21.44 8.49
CA GLY A 148 -5.10 -21.07 9.01
C GLY A 148 -5.25 -19.60 9.38
N LEU A 149 -4.36 -18.71 8.89
CA LEU A 149 -4.40 -17.29 9.31
C LEU A 149 -5.66 -16.58 8.78
N ILE A 150 -6.14 -16.94 7.58
CA ILE A 150 -7.33 -16.33 6.99
C ILE A 150 -8.58 -16.80 7.75
N GLU A 151 -8.65 -18.09 8.04
CA GLU A 151 -9.72 -18.75 8.80
C GLU A 151 -9.83 -18.14 10.20
N ARG A 152 -8.70 -17.92 10.88
CA ARG A 152 -8.68 -17.20 12.17
C ARG A 152 -9.20 -15.77 12.05
N ILE A 153 -8.91 -15.06 10.96
CA ILE A 153 -9.45 -13.72 10.74
C ILE A 153 -10.97 -13.78 10.55
N GLU A 154 -11.48 -14.76 9.79
CA GLU A 154 -12.92 -14.96 9.56
C GLU A 154 -13.70 -15.22 10.86
N GLU A 155 -13.11 -15.96 11.81
CA GLU A 155 -13.68 -16.17 13.15
C GLU A 155 -13.93 -14.86 13.90
N TYR A 156 -13.04 -13.87 13.75
CA TYR A 156 -13.23 -12.53 14.33
C TYR A 156 -14.19 -11.66 13.52
N VAL A 157 -14.20 -11.79 12.20
CA VAL A 157 -15.04 -10.96 11.31
C VAL A 157 -16.53 -11.17 11.62
N THR A 158 -16.96 -12.41 11.84
CA THR A 158 -18.37 -12.77 12.03
C THR A 158 -19.06 -12.06 13.21
N PRO A 159 -18.51 -12.06 14.45
CA PRO A 159 -19.14 -11.35 15.57
C PRO A 159 -19.14 -9.83 15.37
N PHE A 160 -18.10 -9.24 14.80
CA PHE A 160 -18.07 -7.80 14.52
C PHE A 160 -19.06 -7.41 13.40
N ALA A 161 -19.24 -8.25 12.37
CA ALA A 161 -20.22 -8.01 11.32
C ALA A 161 -21.66 -7.99 11.88
N LYS A 162 -21.96 -8.88 12.83
CA LYS A 162 -23.25 -8.90 13.52
C LYS A 162 -23.47 -7.65 14.37
N LEU A 163 -22.42 -7.16 15.04
CA LEU A 163 -22.49 -5.90 15.81
C LEU A 163 -22.82 -4.70 14.91
N LEU A 164 -22.39 -4.74 13.64
CA LEU A 164 -22.71 -3.72 12.64
C LEU A 164 -24.09 -3.92 11.97
N ASN A 165 -24.92 -4.84 12.47
CA ASN A 165 -26.22 -5.20 11.90
C ASN A 165 -26.17 -5.57 10.41
N LEU A 166 -25.05 -6.12 9.94
CA LEU A 166 -24.91 -6.53 8.55
C LEU A 166 -25.75 -7.80 8.26
N PRO A 167 -26.48 -7.83 7.13
CA PRO A 167 -27.23 -9.02 6.71
C PRO A 167 -26.32 -10.25 6.57
N PRO A 168 -26.74 -11.45 7.02
CA PRO A 168 -25.90 -12.66 6.90
C PRO A 168 -25.49 -13.01 5.47
N ILE A 169 -26.26 -12.58 4.47
CA ILE A 169 -25.96 -12.78 3.04
C ILE A 169 -24.63 -12.14 2.61
N VAL A 170 -24.14 -11.10 3.32
CA VAL A 170 -22.88 -10.43 2.97
C VAL A 170 -21.63 -11.10 3.57
N PHE A 171 -21.77 -12.08 4.46
CA PHE A 171 -20.61 -12.68 5.13
C PHE A 171 -19.69 -13.46 4.17
N PRO A 172 -20.20 -14.34 3.28
CA PRO A 172 -19.32 -15.00 2.31
C PRO A 172 -18.61 -14.03 1.35
N PRO A 173 -19.27 -13.00 0.78
CA PRO A 173 -18.59 -11.96 0.02
C PRO A 173 -17.51 -11.22 0.81
N ILE A 174 -17.71 -10.92 2.10
CA ILE A 174 -16.70 -10.27 2.95
C ILE A 174 -15.49 -11.20 3.16
N ALA A 175 -15.71 -12.48 3.45
CA ALA A 175 -14.64 -13.46 3.59
C ALA A 175 -13.81 -13.56 2.29
N ALA A 176 -14.50 -13.70 1.15
CA ALA A 176 -13.87 -13.71 -0.16
C ALA A 176 -13.11 -12.41 -0.45
N TYR A 177 -13.65 -11.26 -0.03
CA TYR A 177 -13.01 -9.95 -0.16
C TYR A 177 -11.70 -9.83 0.64
N ILE A 178 -11.67 -10.37 1.86
CA ILE A 178 -10.47 -10.39 2.70
C ILE A 178 -9.37 -11.26 2.05
N ALA A 179 -9.75 -12.40 1.49
CA ALA A 179 -8.81 -13.30 0.81
C ALA A 179 -8.32 -12.74 -0.55
N SER A 180 -9.25 -12.13 -1.30
CA SER A 180 -9.02 -11.57 -2.63
C SER A 180 -10.01 -10.42 -2.93
N PRO A 181 -9.53 -9.16 -2.95
CA PRO A 181 -10.37 -8.00 -3.20
C PRO A 181 -11.20 -8.10 -4.48
N LEU A 182 -10.61 -8.64 -5.55
CA LEU A 182 -11.26 -8.78 -6.85
C LEU A 182 -12.49 -9.70 -6.78
N VAL A 183 -12.36 -10.84 -6.09
CA VAL A 183 -13.47 -11.80 -5.91
C VAL A 183 -14.55 -11.16 -5.04
N GLY A 184 -14.16 -10.52 -3.94
CA GLY A 184 -15.09 -9.81 -3.07
C GLY A 184 -15.91 -8.73 -3.79
N PHE A 185 -15.27 -7.88 -4.59
CA PHE A 185 -15.98 -6.86 -5.37
C PHE A 185 -16.99 -7.48 -6.34
N SER A 186 -16.65 -8.59 -7.00
CA SER A 186 -17.57 -9.27 -7.90
C SER A 186 -18.78 -9.86 -7.18
N MET A 187 -18.58 -10.45 -5.99
CA MET A 187 -19.66 -11.05 -5.21
C MET A 187 -20.58 -9.98 -4.61
N VAL A 188 -20.02 -8.93 -4.00
CA VAL A 188 -20.79 -7.80 -3.49
C VAL A 188 -21.54 -7.11 -4.64
N GLY A 189 -20.87 -6.92 -5.78
CA GLY A 189 -21.47 -6.39 -7.00
C GLY A 189 -22.70 -7.16 -7.46
N SER A 190 -22.61 -8.49 -7.49
CA SER A 190 -23.74 -9.36 -7.83
C SER A 190 -24.92 -9.18 -6.86
N LEU A 191 -24.65 -9.04 -5.55
CA LEU A 191 -25.69 -8.82 -4.55
C LEU A 191 -26.38 -7.46 -4.74
N ILE A 192 -25.62 -6.40 -5.03
CA ILE A 192 -26.16 -5.08 -5.35
C ILE A 192 -27.06 -5.17 -6.60
N HIS A 193 -26.58 -5.81 -7.67
CA HIS A 193 -27.33 -5.90 -8.93
C HIS A 193 -28.61 -6.74 -8.81
N SER A 194 -28.59 -7.78 -7.96
CA SER A 194 -29.78 -8.57 -7.65
C SER A 194 -30.80 -7.88 -6.73
N GLY A 195 -30.44 -6.71 -6.16
CA GLY A 195 -31.30 -5.98 -5.22
C GLY A 195 -31.45 -6.67 -3.86
N VAL A 196 -30.61 -7.66 -3.55
CA VAL A 196 -30.66 -8.43 -2.29
C VAL A 196 -30.10 -7.63 -1.13
N ILE A 197 -29.18 -6.70 -1.39
CA ILE A 197 -28.62 -5.78 -0.40
C ILE A 197 -28.78 -4.33 -0.87
N THR A 198 -28.92 -3.43 0.09
CA THR A 198 -28.96 -1.99 -0.19
C THR A 198 -27.56 -1.46 -0.53
N LYS A 199 -27.49 -0.26 -1.11
CA LYS A 199 -26.21 0.37 -1.45
C LYS A 199 -25.44 0.73 -0.19
N GLU A 200 -26.15 1.09 0.87
CA GLU A 200 -25.64 1.44 2.19
C GLU A 200 -25.02 0.21 2.86
N GLU A 201 -25.72 -0.92 2.86
CA GLU A 201 -25.19 -2.21 3.34
C GLU A 201 -23.95 -2.65 2.56
N ALA A 202 -23.93 -2.43 1.24
CA ALA A 202 -22.76 -2.70 0.42
C ALA A 202 -21.56 -1.81 0.79
N ILE A 203 -21.77 -0.51 1.04
CA ILE A 203 -20.69 0.40 1.47
C ILE A 203 -20.16 -0.04 2.84
N ILE A 204 -21.05 -0.27 3.82
CA ILE A 204 -20.66 -0.67 5.18
C ILE A 204 -19.91 -2.00 5.16
N SER A 205 -20.42 -3.00 4.42
CA SER A 205 -19.76 -4.31 4.30
C SER A 205 -18.38 -4.23 3.65
N LEU A 206 -18.23 -3.42 2.60
CA LEU A 206 -16.93 -3.20 1.96
C LEU A 206 -15.96 -2.48 2.89
N LEU A 207 -16.37 -1.39 3.54
CA LEU A 207 -15.51 -0.65 4.48
C LEU A 207 -15.07 -1.53 5.64
N PHE A 208 -16.01 -2.28 6.22
CA PHE A 208 -15.74 -3.24 7.28
C PHE A 208 -14.79 -4.34 6.85
N GLY A 209 -15.09 -5.05 5.76
CA GLY A 209 -14.20 -6.09 5.23
C GLY A 209 -12.82 -5.56 4.87
N SER A 210 -12.74 -4.29 4.48
CA SER A 210 -11.49 -3.65 4.09
C SER A 210 -10.53 -3.44 5.26
N ILE A 211 -11.02 -3.41 6.50
CA ILE A 211 -10.20 -3.33 7.73
C ILE A 211 -9.37 -4.60 7.89
N PHE A 212 -9.98 -5.76 7.65
CA PHE A 212 -9.33 -7.07 7.75
C PHE A 212 -8.55 -7.44 6.50
N MET A 213 -9.01 -6.98 5.33
CA MET A 213 -8.31 -7.18 4.06
C MET A 213 -6.93 -6.50 4.04
N LEU A 214 -6.78 -5.31 4.65
CA LEU A 214 -5.51 -4.57 4.62
C LEU A 214 -4.34 -5.32 5.24
N PRO A 215 -4.41 -5.84 6.49
CA PRO A 215 -3.36 -6.65 7.07
C PRO A 215 -2.94 -7.81 6.16
N VAL A 216 -3.92 -8.54 5.59
CA VAL A 216 -3.65 -9.67 4.68
C VAL A 216 -2.93 -9.21 3.42
N LEU A 217 -3.39 -8.11 2.80
CA LEU A 217 -2.76 -7.53 1.61
C LEU A 217 -1.33 -7.03 1.89
N TYR A 218 -1.14 -6.38 3.04
CA TYR A 218 0.17 -5.89 3.47
C TYR A 218 1.14 -7.04 3.73
N LEU A 219 0.71 -8.10 4.41
CA LEU A 219 1.51 -9.31 4.59
C LEU A 219 1.88 -9.93 3.24
N ARG A 220 0.92 -10.10 2.34
CA ARG A 220 1.13 -10.82 1.07
C ARG A 220 2.00 -10.07 0.07
N LEU A 221 1.79 -8.76 -0.09
CA LEU A 221 2.38 -8.00 -1.20
C LEU A 221 3.38 -6.93 -0.71
N TYR A 222 2.95 -6.08 0.22
CA TYR A 222 3.73 -4.88 0.56
C TYR A 222 4.93 -5.18 1.45
N PHE A 223 4.79 -5.98 2.52
CA PHE A 223 5.91 -6.30 3.41
C PHE A 223 7.06 -7.00 2.68
N PRO A 224 6.84 -8.06 1.88
CA PRO A 224 7.91 -8.67 1.09
C PRO A 224 8.62 -7.67 0.18
N GLN A 225 7.85 -6.80 -0.51
CA GLN A 225 8.39 -5.77 -1.39
C GLN A 225 9.25 -4.76 -0.62
N TRP A 226 8.76 -4.22 0.49
CA TRP A 226 9.48 -3.20 1.26
C TRP A 226 10.69 -3.75 2.02
N ILE A 227 10.57 -4.96 2.58
CA ILE A 227 11.67 -5.66 3.26
C ILE A 227 12.77 -6.00 2.26
N SER A 228 12.39 -6.41 1.05
CA SER A 228 13.33 -6.70 -0.02
C SER A 228 14.14 -5.47 -0.46
N ILE A 229 13.50 -4.30 -0.57
CA ILE A 229 14.16 -3.05 -0.99
C ILE A 229 14.96 -2.42 0.15
N PHE A 230 14.35 -2.22 1.32
CA PHE A 230 14.93 -1.42 2.41
C PHE A 230 15.57 -2.26 3.53
N GLY A 231 15.47 -3.58 3.45
CA GLY A 231 15.83 -4.48 4.55
C GLY A 231 14.73 -4.60 5.61
N LEU A 232 14.89 -5.59 6.50
CA LEU A 232 13.86 -6.00 7.46
C LEU A 232 13.36 -4.86 8.36
N ARG A 233 14.26 -4.19 9.09
CA ARG A 233 13.89 -3.17 10.08
C ARG A 233 13.13 -1.99 9.46
N LEU A 234 13.67 -1.41 8.38
CA LEU A 234 13.09 -0.23 7.75
C LEU A 234 11.85 -0.59 6.93
N GLY A 235 11.87 -1.72 6.22
CA GLY A 235 10.72 -2.21 5.45
C GLY A 235 9.50 -2.52 6.30
N VAL A 236 9.70 -3.20 7.45
CA VAL A 236 8.62 -3.48 8.41
C VAL A 236 8.08 -2.19 9.02
N LEU A 237 8.96 -1.31 9.50
CA LEU A 237 8.54 -0.02 10.09
C LEU A 237 7.69 0.80 9.11
N ARG A 238 8.17 0.90 7.87
CA ARG A 238 7.44 1.57 6.78
C ARG A 238 6.08 0.95 6.52
N GLY A 239 6.02 -0.37 6.41
CA GLY A 239 4.78 -1.09 6.15
C GLY A 239 3.76 -0.87 7.27
N LEU A 240 4.19 -0.96 8.54
CA LEU A 240 3.32 -0.78 9.70
C LEU A 240 2.75 0.64 9.78
N ILE A 241 3.58 1.68 9.60
CA ILE A 241 3.10 3.07 9.64
C ILE A 241 2.02 3.31 8.59
N SER A 242 2.29 2.91 7.35
CA SER A 242 1.33 3.05 6.24
C SER A 242 0.05 2.26 6.52
N MET A 243 0.18 1.01 6.95
CA MET A 243 -0.96 0.13 7.25
C MET A 243 -1.86 0.74 8.33
N ILE A 244 -1.28 1.17 9.45
CA ILE A 244 -2.03 1.73 10.58
C ILE A 244 -2.77 3.00 10.16
N LEU A 245 -2.11 3.93 9.47
CA LEU A 245 -2.75 5.18 9.03
C LEU A 245 -3.92 4.95 8.09
N VAL A 246 -3.77 4.03 7.13
CA VAL A 246 -4.85 3.71 6.19
C VAL A 246 -5.99 2.97 6.90
N MET A 247 -5.68 2.06 7.83
CA MET A 247 -6.69 1.34 8.61
C MET A 247 -7.48 2.29 9.51
N LEU A 248 -6.81 3.21 10.22
CA LEU A 248 -7.46 4.22 11.05
C LEU A 248 -8.39 5.10 10.23
N THR A 249 -7.94 5.55 9.06
CA THR A 249 -8.80 6.33 8.15
C THR A 249 -10.06 5.56 7.77
N ARG A 250 -9.95 4.25 7.48
CA ARG A 250 -11.11 3.40 7.14
C ARG A 250 -12.06 3.19 8.31
N ILE A 251 -11.52 2.97 9.51
CA ILE A 251 -12.34 2.86 10.73
C ILE A 251 -13.10 4.17 10.96
N MET A 252 -12.43 5.32 10.84
CA MET A 252 -13.08 6.62 10.99
C MET A 252 -14.20 6.83 9.96
N ILE A 253 -13.98 6.50 8.69
CA ILE A 253 -15.01 6.63 7.66
C ILE A 253 -16.17 5.67 7.91
N LEU A 254 -15.90 4.42 8.33
CA LEU A 254 -16.93 3.45 8.69
C LEU A 254 -17.81 3.98 9.83
N LEU A 255 -17.20 4.53 10.89
CA LEU A 255 -17.93 5.11 12.01
C LEU A 255 -18.78 6.32 11.59
N ILE A 256 -18.28 7.16 10.68
CA ILE A 256 -19.05 8.28 10.13
C ILE A 256 -20.27 7.77 9.36
N PHE A 257 -20.10 6.75 8.51
CA PHE A 257 -21.21 6.16 7.77
C PHE A 257 -22.26 5.51 8.67
N LEU A 258 -21.82 4.80 9.72
CA LEU A 258 -22.72 4.20 10.72
C LEU A 258 -23.45 5.24 11.58
N GLY A 259 -22.87 6.43 11.77
CA GLY A 259 -23.52 7.52 12.49
C GLY A 259 -24.51 8.33 11.64
N ILE A 260 -24.46 8.19 10.32
CA ILE A 260 -25.36 8.84 9.36
C ILE A 260 -26.51 7.90 8.95
N ALA A 261 -26.27 6.58 8.95
CA ALA A 261 -27.25 5.52 8.66
C ALA A 261 -28.14 5.22 9.87
#